data_AF-A0A1C1CNC5-F1
#
_entry.id   AF-A0A1C1CNC5-F1
#
_cell.length_a   1.000
_cell.length_b   1.000
_cell.length_c   1.000
_cell.angle_alpha   90.00
_cell.angle_beta   90.00
_cell.angle_gamma   90.00
#
_symmetry.space_group_name_H-M   'P 1'
#
loop_
_entity.id
_entity.type
_entity.pdbx_description
1 polymer ?
#
loop_
_entity_poly.entity_id
_entity_poly.type
_entity_poly.pdbx_seq_one_letter_code
_entity_poly.pdbx_strand_id
1 'polypeptide(L)'
;MKYSILLASMATSLMAAPTKTSWTPALAGYFDVVFKYIQEAKTEGRASATCDLSKAVMPVAPTPLPFPPGLVLEHVALGRGVQNYTCDNATATPAAAGAVAKFYNVSCIAADYPDLLTPITNLALENPLPAEPALVLKPSDLELSAHHFFSNTTTPVFAFDVEGGPDLGTVFTQRGNSSDAPATALAGPGGDGNGAVDWLYLTTRSTTTGKTQAVYRLDTAGGQPPETCADMGAEFSVEYSAVYWFWK
;
A
#
# COMPACT_ATOMS: atom_id res chain seq x y z
N MET A 1 50.99 10.67 38.33
CA MET A 1 49.82 10.34 39.18
C MET A 1 49.20 9.07 38.63
N LYS A 2 49.04 8.03 39.45
CA LYS A 2 48.49 6.71 39.10
C LYS A 2 46.97 6.81 38.96
N TYR A 3 46.41 6.41 37.82
CA TYR A 3 44.99 6.06 37.71
C TYR A 3 44.85 4.89 36.72
N SER A 4 45.01 3.67 37.23
CA SER A 4 44.67 2.43 36.51
C SER A 4 43.31 1.96 37.00
N ILE A 5 42.25 2.32 36.29
CA ILE A 5 40.90 1.74 36.48
C ILE A 5 40.68 0.79 35.30
N LEU A 6 40.92 -0.49 35.53
CA LEU A 6 40.57 -1.58 34.62
C LEU A 6 39.10 -1.91 34.84
N LEU A 7 38.20 -1.33 34.05
CA LEU A 7 36.80 -1.75 33.99
C LEU A 7 36.63 -2.70 32.80
N ALA A 8 36.37 -3.97 33.10
CA ALA A 8 36.15 -5.04 32.14
C ALA A 8 34.92 -4.76 31.26
N SER A 9 35.15 -4.55 29.97
CA SER A 9 34.09 -4.43 28.96
C SER A 9 33.54 -5.82 28.64
N MET A 10 32.42 -6.19 29.25
CA MET A 10 31.64 -7.35 28.84
C MET A 10 30.90 -6.99 27.55
N ALA A 11 31.52 -7.29 26.40
CA ALA A 11 30.92 -7.12 25.10
C ALA A 11 29.86 -8.23 24.89
N THR A 12 28.63 -7.98 25.34
CA THR A 12 27.45 -8.75 24.95
C THR A 12 27.20 -8.51 23.46
N SER A 13 27.80 -9.38 22.64
CA SER A 13 27.54 -9.46 21.21
C SER A 13 26.16 -10.08 21.04
N LEU A 14 25.12 -9.23 21.03
CA LEU A 14 23.80 -9.57 20.52
C LEU A 14 23.95 -9.83 19.02
N MET A 15 24.27 -11.06 18.65
CA MET A 15 24.11 -11.53 17.28
C MET A 15 22.61 -11.64 17.01
N ALA A 16 22.01 -10.54 16.56
CA ALA A 16 20.72 -10.61 15.88
C ALA A 16 20.92 -11.50 14.65
N ALA A 17 20.42 -12.74 14.73
CA ALA A 17 20.46 -13.65 13.59
C ALA A 17 19.72 -12.97 12.43
N PRO A 18 20.35 -12.83 11.25
CA PRO A 18 19.67 -12.25 10.10
C PRO A 18 18.45 -13.13 9.78
N THR A 19 17.27 -12.54 9.86
CA THR A 19 16.04 -13.15 9.37
C THR A 19 16.28 -13.49 7.91
N LYS A 20 16.40 -14.79 7.59
CA LYS A 20 16.46 -15.23 6.21
C LYS A 20 15.15 -14.82 5.57
N THR A 21 15.13 -13.70 4.85
CA THR A 21 14.08 -13.40 3.89
C THR A 21 14.14 -14.53 2.87
N SER A 22 13.20 -15.48 2.97
CA SER A 22 13.06 -16.54 1.99
C SER A 22 12.79 -15.90 0.63
N TRP A 23 13.50 -16.34 -0.40
CA TRP A 23 13.25 -15.89 -1.76
C TRP A 23 11.83 -16.30 -2.18
N THR A 24 10.98 -15.32 -2.51
CA THR A 24 9.61 -15.54 -2.97
C THR A 24 9.46 -15.07 -4.42
N PRO A 25 8.45 -15.55 -5.17
CA PRO A 25 8.14 -15.04 -6.49
C PRO A 25 7.91 -13.52 -6.54
N ALA A 26 7.29 -12.94 -5.50
CA ALA A 26 7.10 -11.49 -5.42
C ALA A 26 8.42 -10.73 -5.24
N LEU A 27 9.33 -11.24 -4.39
CA LEU A 27 10.67 -10.65 -4.21
C LEU A 27 11.49 -10.73 -5.50
N ALA A 28 11.39 -11.86 -6.21
CA ALA A 28 12.02 -12.04 -7.52
C ALA A 28 11.50 -11.02 -8.53
N GLY A 29 10.17 -10.94 -8.71
CA GLY A 29 9.55 -10.01 -9.64
C GLY A 29 9.87 -8.54 -9.34
N TYR A 30 9.95 -8.18 -8.05
CA TYR A 30 10.41 -6.85 -7.64
C TYR A 30 11.87 -6.59 -8.08
N PHE A 31 12.80 -7.49 -7.75
CA PHE A 31 14.20 -7.29 -8.09
C PHE A 31 14.50 -7.39 -9.57
N ASP A 32 13.72 -8.13 -10.35
CA ASP A 32 13.85 -8.17 -11.81
C ASP A 32 13.60 -6.78 -12.43
N VAL A 33 12.54 -6.10 -11.98
CA VAL A 33 12.23 -4.74 -12.46
C VAL A 33 13.24 -3.72 -11.94
N VAL A 34 13.65 -3.80 -10.67
CA VAL A 34 14.70 -2.94 -10.11
C VAL A 34 16.02 -3.11 -10.87
N PHE A 35 16.43 -4.35 -11.13
CA PHE A 35 17.67 -4.64 -11.86
C PHE A 35 17.60 -4.08 -13.28
N LYS A 36 16.46 -4.24 -13.97
CA LYS A 36 16.25 -3.61 -15.29
C LYS A 36 16.53 -2.11 -15.25
N TYR A 37 15.94 -1.39 -14.29
CA TYR A 37 16.15 0.07 -14.17
C TYR A 37 17.58 0.46 -13.79
N ILE A 38 18.27 -0.34 -12.96
CA ILE A 38 19.69 -0.12 -12.66
C ILE A 38 20.54 -0.25 -13.92
N GLN A 39 20.26 -1.23 -14.78
CA GLN A 39 21.01 -1.43 -16.02
C GLN A 39 20.74 -0.30 -17.02
N GLU A 40 19.49 0.12 -17.11
CA GLU A 40 19.10 1.29 -17.88
C GLU A 40 19.79 2.58 -17.39
N ALA A 41 19.86 2.81 -16.08
CA ALA A 41 20.52 3.97 -15.47
C ALA A 41 22.04 4.03 -15.72
N LYS A 42 22.69 2.89 -15.98
CA LYS A 42 24.11 2.83 -16.36
C LYS A 42 24.36 3.20 -17.81
N THR A 43 23.31 3.32 -18.64
CA THR A 43 23.46 3.67 -20.04
C THR A 43 23.78 5.17 -20.16
N GLU A 44 24.90 5.49 -20.81
CA GLU A 44 25.33 6.89 -21.03
C GLU A 44 24.25 7.69 -21.75
N GLY A 45 23.99 8.92 -21.27
CA GLY A 45 23.02 9.84 -21.86
C GLY A 45 21.56 9.59 -21.48
N ARG A 46 21.26 8.62 -20.61
CA ARG A 46 19.90 8.46 -20.07
C ARG A 46 19.51 9.67 -19.22
N ALA A 47 18.30 10.18 -19.45
CA ALA A 47 17.73 11.23 -18.61
C ALA A 47 17.52 10.72 -17.18
N SER A 48 17.87 11.55 -16.19
CA SER A 48 17.61 11.25 -14.78
C SER A 48 16.10 11.20 -14.50
N ALA A 49 15.72 10.38 -13.52
CA ALA A 49 14.38 10.41 -12.94
C ALA A 49 14.05 11.82 -12.45
N THR A 50 12.86 12.32 -12.81
CA THR A 50 12.47 13.72 -12.55
C THR A 50 11.40 13.84 -11.49
N CYS A 51 10.75 12.73 -11.11
CA CYS A 51 9.56 12.71 -10.27
C CYS A 51 8.48 13.69 -10.77
N ASP A 52 8.31 13.76 -12.09
CA ASP A 52 7.29 14.60 -12.71
C ASP A 52 5.95 13.85 -12.69
N LEU A 53 5.13 14.14 -11.68
CA LEU A 53 3.81 13.53 -11.49
C LEU A 53 2.87 13.71 -12.69
N SER A 54 3.09 14.71 -13.55
CA SER A 54 2.28 14.87 -14.77
C SER A 54 2.50 13.74 -15.78
N LYS A 55 3.57 12.97 -15.63
CA LYS A 55 3.88 11.78 -16.46
C LYS A 55 3.35 10.48 -15.88
N ALA A 56 2.90 10.47 -14.63
CA ALA A 56 2.38 9.26 -14.00
C ALA A 56 1.03 8.88 -14.61
N VAL A 57 0.87 7.60 -14.96
CA VAL A 57 -0.34 7.08 -15.62
C VAL A 57 -0.94 5.99 -14.75
N MET A 58 -2.22 6.15 -14.39
CA MET A 58 -2.95 5.10 -13.68
C MET A 58 -3.12 3.86 -14.58
N PRO A 59 -3.03 2.64 -14.02
CA PRO A 59 -3.35 1.44 -14.78
C PRO A 59 -4.82 1.42 -15.23
N VAL A 60 -5.09 0.75 -16.33
CA VAL A 60 -6.45 0.64 -16.90
C VAL A 60 -7.25 -0.41 -16.15
N ALA A 61 -8.40 0.00 -15.62
CA ALA A 61 -9.32 -0.89 -14.91
C ALA A 61 -10.04 -1.86 -15.88
N PRO A 62 -10.32 -3.12 -15.47
CA PRO A 62 -11.11 -4.06 -16.27
C PRO A 62 -12.47 -3.50 -16.70
N THR A 63 -13.19 -2.88 -15.75
CA THR A 63 -14.34 -2.02 -16.02
C THR A 63 -13.89 -0.57 -15.84
N PRO A 64 -13.99 0.29 -16.88
CA PRO A 64 -13.50 1.66 -16.78
C PRO A 64 -14.10 2.44 -15.60
N LEU A 65 -13.22 3.02 -14.78
CA LEU A 65 -13.61 3.91 -13.69
C LEU A 65 -13.79 5.35 -14.22
N PRO A 66 -14.70 6.15 -13.64
CA PRO A 66 -14.86 7.55 -14.01
C PRO A 66 -13.56 8.33 -13.78
N PHE A 67 -13.24 9.26 -14.69
CA PHE A 67 -12.13 10.20 -14.52
C PHE A 67 -12.60 11.63 -14.81
N PRO A 68 -12.93 12.43 -13.78
CA PRO A 68 -13.37 13.80 -13.98
C PRO A 68 -12.28 14.66 -14.63
N PRO A 69 -12.61 15.52 -15.62
CA PRO A 69 -11.64 16.38 -16.27
C PRO A 69 -11.15 17.48 -15.33
N GLY A 70 -9.92 17.96 -15.55
CA GLY A 70 -9.35 19.11 -14.85
C GLY A 70 -8.66 18.80 -13.52
N LEU A 71 -8.68 17.54 -13.08
CA LEU A 71 -7.95 17.12 -11.88
C LEU A 71 -6.45 16.99 -12.15
N VAL A 72 -5.65 17.29 -11.13
CA VAL A 72 -4.18 17.18 -11.13
C VAL A 72 -3.73 16.19 -10.07
N LEU A 73 -2.86 15.26 -10.46
CA LEU A 73 -2.29 14.28 -9.53
C LEU A 73 -1.40 14.99 -8.51
N GLU A 74 -1.60 14.69 -7.22
CA GLU A 74 -0.80 15.28 -6.16
C GLU A 74 -0.03 14.28 -5.29
N HIS A 75 -0.48 13.03 -5.21
CA HIS A 75 0.21 11.99 -4.45
C HIS A 75 -0.17 10.59 -4.92
N VAL A 76 0.78 9.66 -4.84
CA VAL A 76 0.54 8.22 -4.99
C VAL A 76 1.13 7.51 -3.79
N ALA A 77 0.35 6.61 -3.19
CA ALA A 77 0.75 5.87 -2.00
C ALA A 77 0.49 4.38 -2.14
N LEU A 78 1.42 3.55 -1.66
CA LEU A 78 1.20 2.14 -1.43
C LEU A 78 0.56 1.96 -0.05
N GLY A 79 -0.68 1.47 -0.02
CA GLY A 79 -1.35 1.04 1.20
C GLY A 79 -1.00 -0.40 1.55
N ARG A 80 -0.64 -0.67 2.81
CA ARG A 80 -0.48 -2.02 3.38
C ARG A 80 -1.25 -2.12 4.69
N GLY A 81 -2.14 -3.12 4.79
CA GLY A 81 -2.98 -3.28 5.96
C GLY A 81 -3.98 -4.42 5.87
N VAL A 82 -5.14 -4.24 6.49
CA VAL A 82 -6.23 -5.22 6.53
C VAL A 82 -7.58 -4.62 6.13
N GLN A 83 -8.39 -5.42 5.46
CA GLN A 83 -9.84 -5.24 5.34
C GLN A 83 -10.51 -5.97 6.50
N ASN A 84 -11.51 -5.35 7.12
CA ASN A 84 -12.27 -5.93 8.21
C ASN A 84 -13.64 -6.38 7.69
N TYR A 85 -14.10 -7.52 8.18
CA TYR A 85 -15.38 -8.11 7.82
C TYR A 85 -16.13 -8.61 9.04
N THR A 86 -17.46 -8.61 8.94
CA THR A 86 -18.37 -9.18 9.93
C THR A 86 -19.19 -10.31 9.34
N CYS A 87 -19.57 -11.25 10.19
CA CYS A 87 -20.36 -12.42 9.83
C CYS A 87 -21.55 -12.61 10.79
N ASP A 88 -22.76 -12.65 10.22
CA ASP A 88 -23.99 -12.86 11.00
C ASP A 88 -24.17 -14.34 11.40
N ASN A 89 -23.83 -15.26 10.49
CA ASN A 89 -23.87 -16.71 10.69
C ASN A 89 -23.03 -17.40 9.60
N ALA A 90 -22.75 -18.69 9.76
CA ALA A 90 -21.87 -19.44 8.86
C ALA A 90 -22.29 -19.49 7.38
N THR A 91 -23.58 -19.26 7.06
CA THR A 91 -24.08 -19.28 5.67
C THR A 91 -24.19 -17.90 5.02
N ALA A 92 -23.97 -16.84 5.79
CA ALA A 92 -24.02 -15.47 5.29
C ALA A 92 -22.79 -15.15 4.42
N THR A 93 -22.94 -14.20 3.50
CA THR A 93 -21.80 -13.57 2.83
C THR A 93 -21.17 -12.55 3.78
N PRO A 94 -19.83 -12.54 3.96
CA PRO A 94 -19.17 -11.57 4.82
C PRO A 94 -19.47 -10.11 4.42
N ALA A 95 -19.82 -9.28 5.40
CA ALA A 95 -20.09 -7.86 5.18
C ALA A 95 -18.84 -7.03 5.46
N ALA A 96 -18.51 -6.07 4.59
CA ALA A 96 -17.37 -5.18 4.78
C ALA A 96 -17.60 -4.26 6.00
N ALA A 97 -16.63 -4.23 6.90
CA ALA A 97 -16.64 -3.49 8.16
C ALA A 97 -15.47 -2.49 8.26
N GLY A 98 -15.04 -1.97 7.11
CA GLY A 98 -13.96 -0.98 7.01
C GLY A 98 -12.58 -1.59 6.82
N ALA A 99 -11.55 -0.77 6.98
CA ALA A 99 -10.15 -1.15 6.76
C ALA A 99 -9.24 -0.34 7.67
N VAL A 100 -8.04 -0.85 7.93
CA VAL A 100 -6.93 -0.10 8.56
C VAL A 100 -5.65 -0.39 7.79
N ALA A 101 -4.90 0.66 7.43
CA ALA A 101 -3.66 0.51 6.68
C ALA A 101 -2.70 1.69 6.88
N LYS A 102 -1.44 1.45 6.57
CA LYS A 102 -0.37 2.45 6.49
C LYS A 102 -0.01 2.72 5.05
N PHE A 103 0.22 3.98 4.72
CA PHE A 103 0.36 4.44 3.34
C PHE A 103 1.76 4.99 3.13
N TYR A 104 2.51 4.39 2.22
CA TYR A 104 3.91 4.71 1.93
C TYR A 104 4.03 5.45 0.61
N ASN A 105 4.84 6.51 0.56
CA ASN A 105 4.96 7.34 -0.64
C ASN A 105 5.58 6.57 -1.80
N VAL A 106 4.85 6.46 -2.92
CA VAL A 106 5.34 5.88 -4.18
C VAL A 106 5.15 6.84 -5.35
N SER A 107 4.99 8.14 -5.09
CA SER A 107 4.76 9.19 -6.09
C SER A 107 5.80 9.19 -7.21
N CYS A 108 7.09 9.20 -6.86
CA CYS A 108 8.15 9.16 -7.87
C CYS A 108 8.27 7.81 -8.58
N ILE A 109 7.90 6.71 -7.91
CA ILE A 109 7.84 5.38 -8.54
C ILE A 109 6.73 5.37 -9.59
N ALA A 110 5.55 5.91 -9.28
CA ALA A 110 4.46 6.01 -10.23
C ALA A 110 4.80 6.89 -11.45
N ALA A 111 5.64 7.91 -11.27
CA ALA A 111 6.06 8.81 -12.34
C ALA A 111 7.18 8.24 -13.22
N ASP A 112 8.25 7.72 -12.60
CA ASP A 112 9.48 7.34 -13.30
C ASP A 112 9.60 5.82 -13.56
N TYR A 113 8.91 4.99 -12.78
CA TYR A 113 9.01 3.52 -12.78
C TYR A 113 7.64 2.82 -12.66
N PRO A 114 6.64 3.14 -13.50
CA PRO A 114 5.24 2.72 -13.29
C PRO A 114 5.04 1.20 -13.27
N ASP A 115 5.84 0.43 -13.98
CA ASP A 115 5.81 -1.04 -13.99
C ASP A 115 6.38 -1.69 -12.71
N LEU A 116 6.95 -0.89 -11.81
CA LEU A 116 7.35 -1.33 -10.47
C LEU A 116 6.18 -1.32 -9.46
N LEU A 117 5.06 -0.65 -9.78
CA LEU A 117 3.91 -0.55 -8.87
C LEU A 117 3.30 -1.91 -8.53
N THR A 118 2.94 -2.73 -9.53
CA THR A 118 2.39 -4.07 -9.28
C THR A 118 3.36 -4.99 -8.52
N PRO A 119 4.67 -5.09 -8.87
CA PRO A 119 5.63 -5.84 -8.06
C PRO A 119 5.75 -5.34 -6.62
N ILE A 120 5.74 -4.03 -6.38
CA ILE A 120 5.79 -3.45 -5.03
C ILE A 120 4.53 -3.79 -4.24
N THR A 121 3.35 -3.72 -4.86
CA THR A 121 2.09 -4.16 -4.22
C THR A 121 2.20 -5.61 -3.78
N ASN A 122 2.56 -6.52 -4.69
CA ASN A 122 2.66 -7.95 -4.38
C ASN A 122 3.70 -8.21 -3.29
N LEU A 123 4.86 -7.56 -3.37
CA LEU A 123 5.90 -7.67 -2.35
C LEU A 123 5.40 -7.17 -0.97
N ALA A 124 4.63 -6.08 -0.93
CA ALA A 124 4.09 -5.57 0.33
C ALA A 124 3.14 -6.58 0.99
N LEU A 125 2.29 -7.26 0.22
CA LEU A 125 1.39 -8.29 0.74
C LEU A 125 2.13 -9.53 1.29
N GLU A 126 3.20 -9.94 0.62
CA GLU A 126 4.01 -11.10 1.04
C GLU A 126 4.84 -10.85 2.30
N ASN A 127 5.11 -9.58 2.63
CA ASN A 127 5.80 -9.22 3.85
C ASN A 127 4.81 -9.07 5.01
N PRO A 128 5.23 -9.34 6.26
CA PRO A 128 4.39 -9.10 7.43
C PRO A 128 3.82 -7.67 7.47
N LEU A 129 2.65 -7.51 8.07
CA LEU A 129 2.09 -6.19 8.34
C LEU A 129 3.13 -5.29 9.04
N PRO A 130 3.24 -4.01 8.64
CA PRO A 130 4.27 -3.13 9.20
C PRO A 130 4.10 -2.95 10.71
N ALA A 131 5.10 -3.40 11.48
CA ALA A 131 5.13 -3.25 12.92
C ALA A 131 5.49 -1.80 13.32
N GLU A 132 4.90 -1.30 14.39
CA GLU A 132 5.17 0.06 14.89
C GLU A 132 6.65 0.27 15.24
N PRO A 133 7.23 1.45 14.94
CA PRO A 133 6.57 2.68 14.48
C PRO A 133 6.31 2.73 12.97
N ALA A 134 6.58 1.64 12.23
CA ALA A 134 6.24 1.43 10.82
C ALA A 134 6.59 2.58 9.84
N LEU A 135 7.57 3.41 10.20
CA LEU A 135 7.96 4.62 9.47
C LEU A 135 8.52 4.32 8.08
N VAL A 136 9.07 3.11 7.92
CA VAL A 136 9.69 2.66 6.67
C VAL A 136 9.19 1.26 6.35
N LEU A 137 8.73 1.06 5.12
CA LEU A 137 8.33 -0.26 4.63
C LEU A 137 9.55 -1.03 4.11
N LYS A 138 9.93 -2.10 4.80
CA LYS A 138 10.97 -3.02 4.35
C LYS A 138 10.39 -4.05 3.36
N PRO A 139 11.18 -4.52 2.38
CA PRO A 139 12.57 -4.15 2.09
C PRO A 139 12.72 -2.93 1.15
N SER A 140 11.62 -2.30 0.73
CA SER A 140 11.60 -1.24 -0.28
C SER A 140 12.09 0.14 0.20
N ASP A 141 12.26 0.32 1.51
CA ASP A 141 12.63 1.58 2.15
C ASP A 141 11.72 2.77 1.82
N LEU A 142 10.43 2.49 1.58
CA LEU A 142 9.41 3.52 1.33
C LEU A 142 9.01 4.20 2.63
N GLU A 143 8.90 5.52 2.61
CA GLU A 143 8.59 6.34 3.78
C GLU A 143 7.08 6.44 4.00
N LEU A 144 6.66 6.34 5.26
CA LEU A 144 5.28 6.53 5.67
C LEU A 144 4.82 7.95 5.32
N SER A 145 3.63 8.06 4.75
CA SER A 145 3.05 9.32 4.27
C SER A 145 1.65 9.61 4.84
N ALA A 146 0.88 8.58 5.19
CA ALA A 146 -0.45 8.71 5.74
C ALA A 146 -0.89 7.46 6.51
N HIS A 147 -1.93 7.63 7.32
CA HIS A 147 -2.71 6.54 7.91
C HIS A 147 -4.08 6.43 7.22
N HIS A 148 -4.56 5.20 7.09
CA HIS A 148 -5.88 4.90 6.55
C HIS A 148 -6.73 4.16 7.56
N PHE A 149 -7.97 4.62 7.75
CA PHE A 149 -8.97 3.99 8.61
C PHE A 149 -10.37 4.35 8.13
N PHE A 150 -11.39 3.82 8.80
CA PHE A 150 -12.78 4.17 8.56
C PHE A 150 -13.34 4.94 9.77
N SER A 151 -13.88 6.13 9.57
CA SER A 151 -14.51 6.91 10.66
C SER A 151 -15.89 6.39 11.05
N ASN A 152 -16.49 5.59 10.17
CA ASN A 152 -17.67 4.76 10.35
C ASN A 152 -17.66 3.70 9.23
N THR A 153 -18.61 2.78 9.23
CA THR A 153 -18.68 1.64 8.28
C THR A 153 -18.66 2.01 6.79
N THR A 154 -18.91 3.27 6.42
CA THR A 154 -19.04 3.71 5.01
C THR A 154 -18.11 4.86 4.61
N THR A 155 -17.26 5.34 5.53
CA THR A 155 -16.43 6.53 5.32
C THR A 155 -14.96 6.20 5.45
N PRO A 156 -14.28 5.86 4.34
CA PRO A 156 -12.83 5.72 4.33
C PRO A 156 -12.16 7.10 4.53
N VAL A 157 -11.14 7.12 5.37
CA VAL A 157 -10.35 8.31 5.74
C VAL A 157 -8.89 8.08 5.39
N PHE A 158 -8.27 9.06 4.75
CA PHE A 158 -6.82 9.11 4.52
C PHE A 158 -6.27 10.32 5.27
N ALA A 159 -5.60 10.06 6.40
CA ALA A 159 -5.03 11.09 7.25
C ALA A 159 -3.55 11.28 6.91
N PHE A 160 -3.20 12.42 6.31
CA PHE A 160 -1.83 12.83 6.07
C PHE A 160 -1.30 13.56 7.31
N ASP A 161 -1.14 12.80 8.39
CA ASP A 161 -0.80 13.25 9.75
C ASP A 161 0.63 12.85 10.18
N VAL A 162 1.45 12.42 9.22
CA VAL A 162 2.80 11.92 9.44
C VAL A 162 3.80 13.08 9.32
N GLU A 163 4.65 13.25 10.33
CA GLU A 163 5.72 14.26 10.29
C GLU A 163 6.68 14.01 9.12
N GLY A 164 6.94 15.04 8.32
CA GLY A 164 7.73 14.92 7.09
C GLY A 164 6.97 14.35 5.88
N GLY A 165 5.73 13.90 6.08
CA GLY A 165 4.82 13.50 5.00
C GLY A 165 4.25 14.69 4.22
N PRO A 166 3.49 14.43 3.14
CA PRO A 166 2.89 15.49 2.35
C PRO A 166 1.74 16.16 3.11
N ASP A 167 1.64 17.49 3.03
CA ASP A 167 0.57 18.27 3.67
C ASP A 167 -0.69 18.31 2.80
N LEU A 168 -1.47 17.22 2.86
CA LEU A 168 -2.75 17.08 2.13
C LEU A 168 -3.97 17.06 3.07
N GLY A 169 -3.75 17.21 4.39
CA GLY A 169 -4.78 17.21 5.41
C GLY A 169 -5.43 15.84 5.65
N THR A 170 -6.75 15.82 5.90
CA THR A 170 -7.52 14.61 6.17
C THR A 170 -8.62 14.46 5.14
N VAL A 171 -8.47 13.45 4.29
CA VAL A 171 -9.35 13.19 3.15
C VAL A 171 -10.43 12.21 3.55
N PHE A 172 -11.66 12.70 3.70
CA PHE A 172 -12.84 11.87 3.97
C PHE A 172 -13.51 11.53 2.65
N THR A 173 -13.77 10.25 2.39
CA THR A 173 -14.27 9.82 1.08
C THR A 173 -15.57 9.05 1.15
N GLN A 174 -16.12 8.74 -0.01
CA GLN A 174 -17.22 7.81 -0.21
C GLN A 174 -17.02 7.06 -1.53
N ARG A 175 -17.58 5.85 -1.65
CA ARG A 175 -17.53 5.08 -2.89
C ARG A 175 -18.27 5.84 -3.99
N GLY A 176 -17.57 6.14 -5.09
CA GLY A 176 -18.16 6.69 -6.31
C GLY A 176 -18.44 5.60 -7.34
N ASN A 177 -17.48 4.72 -7.59
CA ASN A 177 -17.63 3.56 -8.48
C ASN A 177 -16.63 2.44 -8.12
N SER A 178 -16.80 1.26 -8.72
CA SER A 178 -15.90 0.11 -8.55
C SER A 178 -15.66 -0.62 -9.87
N SER A 179 -14.56 -1.36 -9.92
CA SER A 179 -14.22 -2.34 -10.97
C SER A 179 -13.63 -3.56 -10.29
N ASP A 180 -13.92 -4.74 -10.80
CA ASP A 180 -13.21 -5.95 -10.38
C ASP A 180 -11.70 -5.74 -10.53
N ALA A 181 -10.93 -6.29 -9.60
CA ALA A 181 -9.49 -6.35 -9.75
C ALA A 181 -9.13 -7.26 -10.95
N PRO A 182 -8.01 -7.02 -11.65
CA PRO A 182 -7.54 -7.92 -12.69
C PRO A 182 -7.40 -9.35 -12.16
N ALA A 183 -7.76 -10.35 -12.97
CA ALA A 183 -7.64 -11.77 -12.58
C ALA A 183 -6.19 -12.21 -12.29
N THR A 184 -5.20 -11.43 -12.71
CA THR A 184 -3.77 -11.64 -12.43
C THR A 184 -3.31 -11.05 -11.09
N ALA A 185 -4.18 -10.34 -10.38
CA ALA A 185 -3.86 -9.79 -9.07
C ALA A 185 -3.56 -10.91 -8.06
N LEU A 186 -2.59 -10.69 -7.17
CA LEU A 186 -2.21 -11.67 -6.16
C LEU A 186 -3.39 -11.90 -5.21
N ALA A 187 -3.82 -13.17 -5.07
CA ALA A 187 -5.05 -13.51 -4.35
C ALA A 187 -4.95 -13.38 -2.82
N GLY A 188 -3.73 -13.39 -2.28
CA GLY A 188 -3.41 -13.32 -0.87
C GLY A 188 -1.92 -13.63 -0.64
N PRO A 189 -1.43 -13.62 0.61
CA PRO A 189 -0.05 -14.00 0.94
C PRO A 189 0.31 -15.39 0.42
N GLY A 190 1.48 -15.57 -0.17
CA GLY A 190 1.89 -16.81 -0.83
C GLY A 190 1.14 -17.14 -2.12
N GLY A 191 0.24 -16.27 -2.57
CA GLY A 191 -0.76 -16.57 -3.59
C GLY A 191 -2.01 -17.28 -3.06
N ASP A 192 -2.07 -17.56 -1.75
CA ASP A 192 -3.20 -18.21 -1.10
C ASP A 192 -4.19 -17.17 -0.58
N GLY A 193 -5.44 -17.22 -1.06
CA GLY A 193 -6.50 -16.31 -0.64
C GLY A 193 -7.70 -16.33 -1.58
N ASN A 194 -8.65 -15.42 -1.34
CA ASN A 194 -9.92 -15.37 -2.09
C ASN A 194 -9.91 -14.33 -3.22
N GLY A 195 -8.76 -13.73 -3.52
CA GLY A 195 -8.62 -12.72 -4.56
C GLY A 195 -8.31 -11.32 -4.03
N ALA A 196 -8.08 -10.41 -4.96
CA ALA A 196 -7.83 -9.01 -4.68
C ALA A 196 -9.12 -8.20 -4.58
N VAL A 197 -9.21 -7.29 -3.61
CA VAL A 197 -10.36 -6.39 -3.47
C VAL A 197 -10.54 -5.51 -4.71
N ASP A 198 -11.78 -5.12 -4.97
CA ASP A 198 -12.14 -4.27 -6.11
C ASP A 198 -11.27 -3.01 -6.21
N TRP A 199 -11.03 -2.58 -7.43
CA TRP A 199 -10.55 -1.24 -7.68
C TRP A 199 -11.69 -0.25 -7.42
N LEU A 200 -11.36 0.91 -6.85
CA LEU A 200 -12.37 1.89 -6.43
C LEU A 200 -12.04 3.27 -7.01
N TYR A 201 -13.09 3.96 -7.45
CA TYR A 201 -13.11 5.41 -7.56
C TYR A 201 -13.86 5.97 -6.34
N LEU A 202 -13.21 6.86 -5.60
CA LEU A 202 -13.74 7.51 -4.41
C LEU A 202 -13.83 9.03 -4.64
N THR A 203 -14.95 9.62 -4.26
CA THR A 203 -15.13 11.08 -4.23
C THR A 203 -14.92 11.60 -2.81
N THR A 204 -14.36 12.79 -2.66
CA THR A 204 -14.20 13.39 -1.34
C THR A 204 -15.52 13.98 -0.81
N ARG A 205 -15.66 13.97 0.51
CA ARG A 205 -16.77 14.59 1.25
C ARG A 205 -16.41 16.02 1.64
N SER A 206 -17.42 16.84 1.91
CA SER A 206 -17.26 18.23 2.35
C SER A 206 -16.50 18.39 3.67
N THR A 207 -16.35 17.33 4.46
CA THR A 207 -15.56 17.31 5.70
C THR A 207 -14.05 17.13 5.46
N THR A 208 -13.62 16.96 4.21
CA THR A 208 -12.20 16.87 3.84
C THR A 208 -11.49 18.17 4.17
N THR A 209 -10.38 18.06 4.91
CA THR A 209 -9.43 19.16 5.09
C THR A 209 -8.34 18.97 4.04
N GLY A 210 -8.21 19.89 3.10
CA GLY A 210 -7.29 19.74 1.96
C GLY A 210 -7.96 20.04 0.62
N LYS A 211 -7.23 19.78 -0.47
CA LYS A 211 -7.69 20.07 -1.85
C LYS A 211 -8.03 18.82 -2.65
N THR A 212 -7.76 17.62 -2.12
CA THR A 212 -8.09 16.37 -2.79
C THR A 212 -9.58 16.30 -3.10
N GLN A 213 -9.90 15.96 -4.35
CA GLN A 213 -11.27 15.82 -4.86
C GLN A 213 -11.61 14.36 -5.20
N ALA A 214 -10.62 13.57 -5.58
CA ALA A 214 -10.79 12.17 -5.92
C ALA A 214 -9.64 11.30 -5.41
N VAL A 215 -9.97 10.07 -5.03
CA VAL A 215 -8.99 9.03 -4.70
C VAL A 215 -9.32 7.78 -5.49
N TYR A 216 -8.31 7.16 -6.09
CA TYR A 216 -8.46 5.85 -6.72
C TYR A 216 -7.70 4.81 -5.91
N ARG A 217 -8.32 3.66 -5.64
CA ARG A 217 -7.64 2.45 -5.16
C ARG A 217 -7.47 1.52 -6.36
N LEU A 218 -6.25 1.30 -6.79
CA LEU A 218 -5.86 0.51 -7.96
C LEU A 218 -4.76 -0.48 -7.56
N ASP A 219 -4.34 -1.34 -8.50
CA ASP A 219 -3.29 -2.35 -8.28
C ASP A 219 -3.45 -3.07 -6.94
N THR A 220 -4.65 -3.58 -6.67
CA THR A 220 -4.97 -4.28 -5.42
C THR A 220 -4.39 -5.69 -5.42
N ALA A 221 -3.97 -6.16 -4.24
CA ALA A 221 -3.58 -7.53 -3.96
C ALA A 221 -4.22 -7.98 -2.64
N GLY A 222 -4.80 -9.18 -2.64
CA GLY A 222 -5.50 -9.76 -1.49
C GLY A 222 -6.68 -8.94 -0.99
N GLY A 223 -7.14 -9.29 0.21
CA GLY A 223 -8.19 -8.59 0.92
C GLY A 223 -9.62 -9.05 0.63
N GLN A 224 -9.88 -9.91 -0.37
CA GLN A 224 -11.23 -10.47 -0.52
C GLN A 224 -11.54 -11.46 0.61
N PRO A 225 -12.76 -11.41 1.17
CA PRO A 225 -13.20 -12.42 2.12
C PRO A 225 -13.56 -13.73 1.39
N PRO A 226 -13.73 -14.85 2.11
CA PRO A 226 -14.37 -16.03 1.52
C PRO A 226 -15.80 -15.71 1.06
N GLU A 227 -16.35 -16.53 0.16
CA GLU A 227 -17.71 -16.34 -0.37
C GLU A 227 -18.80 -16.43 0.73
N THR A 228 -18.52 -17.23 1.77
CA THR A 228 -19.41 -17.43 2.92
C THR A 228 -18.63 -17.31 4.22
N CYS A 229 -19.36 -17.07 5.30
CA CYS A 229 -18.87 -17.00 6.67
C CYS A 229 -18.58 -18.37 7.30
N ALA A 230 -18.52 -19.45 6.52
CA ALA A 230 -18.18 -20.77 7.02
C ALA A 230 -16.79 -20.75 7.67
N ASP A 231 -16.69 -21.29 8.89
CA ASP A 231 -15.46 -21.32 9.70
C ASP A 231 -14.85 -19.96 10.05
N MET A 232 -15.59 -18.87 9.82
CA MET A 232 -15.18 -17.51 10.18
C MET A 232 -15.72 -17.11 11.55
N GLY A 233 -14.95 -16.30 12.29
CA GLY A 233 -15.45 -15.62 13.47
C GLY A 233 -16.51 -14.56 13.11
N ALA A 234 -17.22 -14.05 14.14
CA ALA A 234 -18.18 -12.97 13.95
C ALA A 234 -17.53 -11.70 13.38
N GLU A 235 -16.25 -11.50 13.65
CA GLU A 235 -15.39 -10.46 13.06
C GLU A 235 -14.07 -11.11 12.65
N PHE A 236 -13.53 -10.69 11.51
CA PHE A 236 -12.22 -11.13 11.04
C PHE A 236 -11.59 -10.10 10.10
N SER A 237 -10.30 -10.28 9.84
CA SER A 237 -9.54 -9.40 8.97
C SER A 237 -8.86 -10.19 7.85
N VAL A 238 -8.80 -9.60 6.66
CA VAL A 238 -8.05 -10.13 5.51
C VAL A 238 -6.97 -9.13 5.12
N GLU A 239 -5.75 -9.61 5.04
CA GLU A 239 -4.60 -8.82 4.64
C GLU A 239 -4.68 -8.36 3.18
N TYR A 240 -4.31 -7.11 2.93
CA TYR A 240 -4.28 -6.56 1.58
C TYR A 240 -3.14 -5.55 1.40
N SER A 241 -2.85 -5.26 0.15
CA SER A 241 -2.12 -4.07 -0.27
C SER A 241 -2.71 -3.49 -1.56
N ALA A 242 -2.50 -2.21 -1.81
CA ALA A 242 -3.00 -1.54 -3.01
C ALA A 242 -2.26 -0.22 -3.26
N VAL A 243 -2.34 0.31 -4.48
CA VAL A 243 -1.84 1.64 -4.82
C VAL A 243 -2.99 2.63 -4.83
N TYR A 244 -2.81 3.75 -4.15
CA TYR A 244 -3.79 4.81 -4.02
C TYR A 244 -3.31 6.08 -4.71
N TRP A 245 -4.16 6.67 -5.54
CA TRP A 245 -3.86 7.86 -6.33
C TRP A 245 -4.76 9.01 -5.88
N PHE A 246 -4.16 10.11 -5.43
CA PHE A 246 -4.85 11.28 -4.89
C PHE A 246 -4.82 12.43 -5.88
N TRP A 247 -5.99 12.94 -6.23
CA TRP A 247 -6.18 13.95 -7.27
C TRP A 247 -6.92 15.17 -6.70
N LYS A 248 -6.47 16.37 -7.04
CA LYS A 248 -7.07 17.66 -6.65
C LYS A 248 -7.55 18.49 -7.82
#